data_AF-A0A5J4SQX3-F1
#
_entry.id   AF-A0A5J4SQX3-F1
#
_cell.length_a   1.000
_cell.length_b   1.000
_cell.length_c   1.000
_cell.angle_alpha   90.00
_cell.angle_beta   90.00
_cell.angle_gamma   90.00
#
_symmetry.space_group_name_H-M   'P 1'
#
loop_
_entity.id
_entity.type
_entity.pdbx_description
1 polymer ?
#
loop_
_entity_poly.entity_id
_entity_poly.type
_entity_poly.pdbx_seq_one_letter_code
_entity_poly.pdbx_strand_id
1 'polypeptide(L)'
;MKKVLVGPLWDFDFGFGKRDGSSDQDFFYTEGVYFYNKSNANEPGESYFVRFFKDTEFRLEYKKRWNEIKNSISDIDAFIQGIGVYLQKSSIENKEVWTQNLNHAEQINRMRTWLKERITYLNTQINNF
;
A
#
# COMPACT_ATOMS: atom_id res chain seq x y z
N MET A 1 12.71 19.03 24.60
CA MET A 1 13.00 17.76 23.89
C MET A 1 12.62 17.95 22.42
N LYS A 2 13.53 17.70 21.46
CA LYS A 2 13.22 17.79 20.02
C LYS A 2 12.65 16.45 19.56
N LYS A 3 11.55 16.47 18.80
CA LYS A 3 10.94 15.27 18.21
C LYS A 3 11.33 15.20 16.73
N VAL A 4 11.68 13.99 16.27
CA VAL A 4 11.80 13.70 14.83
C VAL A 4 10.42 13.27 14.33
N LEU A 5 10.01 13.84 13.21
CA LEU A 5 8.75 13.51 12.53
C LEU A 5 9.08 12.99 11.14
N VAL A 6 8.26 12.07 10.63
CA VAL A 6 8.35 11.57 9.25
C VAL A 6 7.34 12.35 8.42
N GLY A 7 7.78 13.06 7.38
CA GLY A 7 6.87 13.71 6.43
C GLY A 7 7.51 14.79 5.55
N PRO A 8 6.72 15.35 4.60
CA PRO A 8 5.44 14.83 4.10
C PRO A 8 5.63 13.51 3.32
N LEU A 9 4.55 12.76 3.10
CA LEU A 9 4.59 11.56 2.26
C LEU A 9 4.91 11.98 0.81
N TRP A 10 5.80 11.23 0.15
CA TRP A 10 6.27 11.45 -1.22
C TRP A 10 6.52 10.10 -1.90
N ASP A 11 6.26 10.01 -3.20
CA ASP A 11 6.59 8.84 -4.06
C ASP A 11 5.97 7.51 -3.61
N PHE A 12 4.63 7.45 -3.57
CA PHE A 12 3.86 6.27 -3.11
C PHE A 12 3.30 5.41 -4.25
N ASP A 13 3.69 5.68 -5.48
CA ASP A 13 3.30 4.89 -6.67
C ASP A 13 3.78 3.43 -6.57
N PHE A 14 4.92 3.18 -5.92
CA PHE A 14 5.44 1.82 -5.65
C PHE A 14 4.76 1.13 -4.45
N GLY A 15 3.84 1.79 -3.76
CA GLY A 15 3.19 1.30 -2.54
C GLY A 15 2.16 0.17 -2.72
N PHE A 16 1.82 -0.18 -3.97
CA PHE A 16 0.71 -1.10 -4.29
C PHE A 16 1.18 -2.53 -4.60
N GLY A 17 2.05 -3.08 -3.76
CA GLY A 17 2.51 -4.46 -3.88
C GLY A 17 3.40 -4.70 -5.10
N LYS A 18 4.30 -3.74 -5.41
CA LYS A 18 5.37 -3.94 -6.39
C LYS A 18 6.35 -5.00 -5.86
N ARG A 19 6.79 -5.90 -6.73
CA ARG A 19 7.81 -6.90 -6.40
C ARG A 19 9.20 -6.43 -6.86
N ASP A 20 10.21 -6.70 -6.05
CA ASP A 20 11.61 -6.45 -6.43
C ASP A 20 12.00 -7.33 -7.63
N GLY A 21 12.66 -6.72 -8.62
CA GLY A 21 13.08 -7.40 -9.86
C GLY A 21 11.94 -7.80 -10.80
N SER A 22 10.68 -7.41 -10.54
CA SER A 22 9.58 -7.55 -11.51
C SER A 22 9.56 -6.38 -12.50
N SER A 23 8.81 -6.53 -13.60
CA SER A 23 8.66 -5.46 -14.58
C SER A 23 8.04 -4.21 -13.96
N ASP A 24 8.20 -3.06 -14.61
CA ASP A 24 7.66 -1.77 -14.15
C ASP A 24 6.12 -1.72 -14.08
N GLN A 25 5.45 -2.78 -14.53
CA GLN A 25 4.00 -2.90 -14.60
C GLN A 25 3.42 -3.97 -13.66
N ASP A 26 4.29 -4.67 -12.92
CA ASP A 26 3.92 -5.79 -12.07
C ASP A 26 3.59 -5.32 -10.64
N PHE A 27 2.32 -4.98 -10.44
CA PHE A 27 1.75 -4.57 -9.15
C PHE A 27 0.72 -5.57 -8.60
N PHE A 28 0.27 -5.29 -7.38
CA PHE A 28 -0.80 -6.02 -6.68
C PHE A 28 -0.42 -7.41 -6.22
N TYR A 29 0.86 -7.60 -5.87
CA TYR A 29 1.30 -8.81 -5.16
C TYR A 29 0.99 -8.68 -3.66
N THR A 30 0.65 -9.80 -3.04
CA THR A 30 0.36 -9.85 -1.61
C THR A 30 1.55 -10.45 -0.87
N GLU A 31 2.22 -9.60 -0.10
CA GLU A 31 3.27 -10.01 0.85
C GLU A 31 2.81 -9.77 2.29
N GLY A 32 3.59 -10.17 3.28
CA GLY A 32 3.24 -10.02 4.69
C GLY A 32 3.17 -8.56 5.18
N VAL A 33 3.10 -8.38 6.51
CA VAL A 33 3.32 -7.05 7.13
C VAL A 33 4.83 -6.78 7.12
N TYR A 34 5.26 -5.90 6.21
CA TYR A 34 6.68 -5.73 5.81
C TYR A 34 7.65 -5.54 6.98
N PHE A 35 7.33 -4.67 7.95
CA PHE A 35 8.23 -4.41 9.09
C PHE A 35 8.02 -5.33 10.30
N TYR A 36 6.90 -6.05 10.38
CA TYR A 36 6.58 -6.86 11.55
C TYR A 36 7.22 -8.25 11.51
N ASN A 37 7.14 -8.93 10.36
CA ASN A 37 7.60 -10.31 10.22
C ASN A 37 9.07 -10.44 9.80
N LYS A 38 9.82 -9.33 9.73
CA LYS A 38 11.22 -9.35 9.31
C LYS A 38 12.16 -9.58 10.48
N SER A 39 12.88 -10.71 10.42
CA SER A 39 13.97 -11.04 11.35
C SER A 39 15.23 -10.21 11.07
N ASN A 40 15.50 -9.93 9.80
CA ASN A 40 16.64 -9.15 9.32
C ASN A 40 16.17 -8.05 8.37
N ALA A 41 16.69 -6.84 8.57
CA ALA A 41 16.54 -5.72 7.66
C ALA A 41 17.91 -5.46 7.03
N ASN A 42 17.95 -5.34 5.71
CA ASN A 42 19.20 -5.20 4.97
C ASN A 42 19.53 -3.73 4.71
N GLU A 43 18.52 -2.87 4.70
CA GLU A 43 18.67 -1.44 4.47
C GLU A 43 18.57 -0.62 5.78
N PRO A 44 19.29 0.51 5.91
CA PRO A 44 19.24 1.34 7.11
C PRO A 44 17.85 1.89 7.45
N GLY A 45 17.10 2.32 6.44
CA GLY A 45 15.74 2.84 6.61
C GLY A 45 14.76 1.76 7.08
N GLU A 46 14.89 0.56 6.52
CA GLU A 46 14.13 -0.61 6.92
C GLU A 46 14.43 -1.01 8.37
N SER A 47 15.73 -1.09 8.72
CA SER A 47 16.20 -1.40 10.07
C SER A 47 15.65 -0.43 11.10
N TYR A 48 15.51 0.85 10.73
CA TYR A 48 14.91 1.86 11.58
C TYR A 48 13.46 1.50 11.96
N PHE A 49 12.62 1.16 10.99
CA PHE A 49 11.20 0.84 11.24
C PHE A 49 10.98 -0.54 11.89
N VAL A 50 11.75 -1.56 11.51
CA VAL A 50 11.65 -2.91 12.11
C VAL A 50 11.87 -2.86 13.63
N ARG A 51 12.74 -1.97 14.12
CA ARG A 51 12.98 -1.83 15.56
C ARG A 51 11.75 -1.41 16.34
N PHE A 52 10.87 -0.56 15.79
CA PHE A 52 9.63 -0.19 16.48
C PHE A 52 8.74 -1.39 16.73
N PHE A 53 8.64 -2.29 15.75
CA PHE A 53 7.84 -3.51 15.89
C PHE A 53 8.47 -4.57 16.80
N LYS A 54 9.67 -4.36 17.38
CA LYS A 54 10.19 -5.20 18.48
C LYS A 54 9.63 -4.80 19.84
N ASP A 55 9.09 -3.59 19.96
CA ASP A 55 8.50 -3.05 21.18
C ASP A 55 6.99 -3.38 21.23
N THR A 56 6.56 -4.06 22.29
CA THR A 56 5.14 -4.42 22.49
C THR A 56 4.25 -3.19 22.68
N GLU A 57 4.72 -2.13 23.35
CA GLU A 57 3.93 -0.91 23.53
C GLU A 57 3.66 -0.23 22.18
N PHE A 58 4.69 -0.16 21.32
CA PHE A 58 4.52 0.37 19.97
C PHE A 58 3.49 -0.44 19.16
N ARG A 59 3.50 -1.78 19.26
CA ARG A 59 2.51 -2.62 18.57
C ARG A 59 1.09 -2.32 19.04
N LEU A 60 0.89 -2.14 20.35
CA LEU A 60 -0.42 -1.81 20.92
C LEU A 60 -0.91 -0.44 20.43
N GLU A 61 -0.04 0.57 20.40
CA GLU A 61 -0.37 1.89 19.86
C GLU A 61 -0.62 1.86 18.35
N TYR A 62 0.14 1.06 17.59
CA TYR A 62 -0.09 0.86 16.16
C TYR A 62 -1.46 0.19 15.89
N LYS A 63 -1.80 -0.84 16.66
CA LYS A 63 -3.13 -1.50 16.62
C LYS A 63 -4.25 -0.55 16.96
N LYS A 64 -4.09 0.25 18.01
CA LYS A 64 -5.05 1.28 18.40
C LYS A 64 -5.24 2.28 17.25
N ARG A 65 -4.15 2.83 16.71
CA ARG A 65 -4.21 3.79 15.61
C ARG A 65 -4.87 3.22 14.37
N TRP A 66 -4.55 1.98 13.99
CA TRP A 66 -5.21 1.29 12.87
C TRP A 66 -6.73 1.22 13.06
N ASN A 67 -7.18 0.83 14.27
CA ASN A 67 -8.61 0.71 14.56
C ASN A 67 -9.34 2.07 14.61
N GLU A 68 -8.64 3.16 14.91
CA GLU A 68 -9.18 4.53 14.79
C GLU A 68 -9.41 4.94 13.33
N ILE A 69 -8.50 4.58 12.42
CA ILE A 69 -8.50 5.12 11.05
C ILE A 69 -9.11 4.20 10.00
N LYS A 70 -9.16 2.88 10.21
CA LYS A 70 -9.54 1.93 9.15
C LYS A 70 -10.92 2.19 8.53
N ASN A 71 -11.85 2.78 9.31
CA ASN A 71 -13.17 3.12 8.82
C ASN A 71 -13.16 4.39 7.95
N SER A 72 -12.16 5.26 8.08
CA SER A 72 -12.00 6.47 7.25
C SER A 72 -11.56 6.16 5.82
N ILE A 73 -11.24 4.89 5.51
CA ILE A 73 -10.91 4.41 4.16
C ILE A 73 -11.93 3.39 3.66
N SER A 74 -13.13 3.34 4.26
CA SER A 74 -14.18 2.38 3.90
C SER A 74 -14.74 2.59 2.48
N ASP A 75 -14.59 3.79 1.92
CA ASP A 75 -15.01 4.21 0.59
C ASP A 75 -13.90 4.06 -0.48
N ILE A 76 -12.74 3.48 -0.12
CA ILE A 76 -11.58 3.38 -1.01
C ILE A 76 -11.91 2.70 -2.35
N ASP A 77 -12.82 1.71 -2.34
CA ASP A 77 -13.28 1.02 -3.55
C ASP A 77 -14.00 1.98 -4.51
N ALA A 78 -14.91 2.81 -3.99
CA ALA A 78 -15.64 3.80 -4.75
C ALA A 78 -14.72 4.94 -5.22
N PHE A 79 -13.77 5.35 -4.38
CA PHE A 79 -12.73 6.32 -4.74
C PHE A 79 -11.92 5.85 -5.95
N ILE A 80 -11.39 4.63 -5.92
CA ILE A 80 -10.60 4.06 -7.03
C ILE A 80 -11.44 3.95 -8.29
N GLN A 81 -12.68 3.47 -8.17
CA GLN A 81 -13.60 3.39 -9.31
C GLN A 81 -13.85 4.78 -9.92
N GLY A 82 -14.07 5.80 -9.09
CA GLY A 82 -14.27 7.19 -9.52
C GLY A 82 -13.07 7.76 -10.27
N ILE A 83 -11.86 7.56 -9.72
CA ILE A 83 -10.61 7.95 -10.41
C ILE A 83 -10.42 7.17 -11.71
N GLY A 84 -10.72 5.87 -11.71
CA GLY A 84 -10.67 5.03 -12.91
C GLY A 84 -11.58 5.56 -14.03
N VAL A 85 -12.82 5.94 -13.71
CA VAL A 85 -13.74 6.56 -14.69
C VAL A 85 -13.19 7.89 -15.19
N TYR A 86 -12.71 8.75 -14.28
CA TYR A 86 -12.14 10.05 -14.62
C TYR A 86 -10.95 9.92 -15.60
N LEU A 87 -10.10 8.92 -15.41
CA LEU A 87 -8.89 8.69 -16.24
C LEU A 87 -9.15 7.91 -17.53
N GLN A 88 -10.38 7.43 -17.78
CA GLN A 88 -10.70 6.57 -18.92
C GLN A 88 -10.30 7.20 -20.27
N LYS A 89 -10.60 8.49 -20.46
CA LYS A 89 -10.26 9.21 -21.69
C LYS A 89 -8.74 9.26 -21.89
N SER A 90 -7.99 9.67 -20.86
CA SER A 90 -6.54 9.74 -20.90
C SER A 90 -5.92 8.37 -21.19
N SER A 91 -6.48 7.28 -20.65
CA SER A 91 -6.00 5.94 -20.96
C SER A 91 -6.18 5.55 -22.44
N ILE A 92 -7.29 5.94 -23.07
CA ILE A 92 -7.52 5.69 -24.50
C ILE A 92 -6.52 6.49 -25.32
N GLU A 93 -6.37 7.79 -25.05
CA GLU A 93 -5.46 8.66 -25.80
C GLU A 93 -3.98 8.25 -25.61
N ASN A 94 -3.61 7.78 -24.41
CA ASN A 94 -2.26 7.29 -24.15
C ASN A 94 -1.91 6.05 -24.99
N LYS A 95 -2.90 5.19 -25.27
CA LYS A 95 -2.73 3.98 -26.09
C LYS A 95 -2.46 4.26 -27.57
N GLU A 96 -2.85 5.43 -28.06
CA GLU A 96 -2.57 5.86 -29.43
C GLU A 96 -1.10 6.28 -29.62
N VAL A 97 -0.42 6.68 -28.53
CA VAL A 97 0.95 7.21 -28.55
C VAL A 97 1.97 6.18 -28.07
N TRP A 98 1.67 5.49 -26.97
CA TRP A 98 2.58 4.54 -26.32
C TRP A 98 2.13 3.12 -26.60
N THR A 99 3.05 2.17 -26.78
CA THR A 99 2.72 0.77 -27.12
C THR A 99 2.64 -0.16 -25.91
N GLN A 100 3.24 0.24 -24.78
CA GLN A 100 3.16 -0.48 -23.53
C GLN A 100 1.96 0.02 -22.72
N ASN A 101 0.79 -0.63 -22.89
CA ASN A 101 -0.38 -0.28 -22.10
C ASN A 101 -1.07 -1.50 -21.53
N LEU A 102 -1.29 -1.46 -20.23
CA LEU A 102 -2.18 -2.38 -19.55
C LEU A 102 -3.64 -2.09 -19.93
N ASN A 103 -4.51 -3.07 -19.75
CA ASN A 103 -5.95 -2.85 -19.86
C ASN A 103 -6.42 -2.02 -18.65
N HIS A 104 -6.86 -0.78 -18.88
CA HIS A 104 -7.27 0.14 -17.83
C HIS A 104 -8.37 -0.41 -16.92
N ALA A 105 -9.46 -0.92 -17.50
CA ALA A 105 -10.55 -1.49 -16.73
C ALA A 105 -10.09 -2.69 -15.88
N GLU A 106 -9.21 -3.53 -16.44
CA GLU A 106 -8.60 -4.63 -15.71
C GLU A 106 -7.72 -4.14 -14.54
N GLN A 107 -6.88 -3.12 -14.75
CA GLN A 107 -6.01 -2.58 -13.70
C GLN A 107 -6.82 -1.94 -12.57
N ILE A 108 -7.89 -1.21 -12.88
CA ILE A 108 -8.80 -0.66 -11.87
C ILE A 108 -9.43 -1.80 -11.06
N ASN A 109 -9.92 -2.86 -11.71
CA ASN A 109 -10.49 -4.01 -10.99
C ASN A 109 -9.44 -4.74 -10.14
N ARG A 110 -8.22 -4.93 -10.64
CA ARG A 110 -7.11 -5.55 -9.88
C ARG A 110 -6.77 -4.74 -8.64
N MET A 111 -6.64 -3.42 -8.78
CA MET A 111 -6.34 -2.52 -7.65
C MET A 111 -7.44 -2.56 -6.59
N ARG A 112 -8.71 -2.51 -7.00
CA ARG A 112 -9.88 -2.57 -6.10
C ARG A 112 -9.90 -3.87 -5.31
N THR A 113 -9.77 -5.01 -5.99
CA THR A 113 -9.70 -6.34 -5.37
C THR A 113 -8.52 -6.42 -4.40
N TRP A 114 -7.31 -6.06 -4.86
CA TRP A 114 -6.10 -6.14 -4.05
C TRP A 114 -6.17 -5.27 -2.80
N LEU A 115 -6.65 -4.02 -2.89
CA LEU A 115 -6.77 -3.16 -1.70
C LEU A 115 -7.80 -3.68 -0.70
N LYS A 116 -8.93 -4.22 -1.18
CA LYS A 116 -9.93 -4.85 -0.30
C LYS A 116 -9.33 -6.04 0.45
N GLU A 117 -8.62 -6.91 -0.25
CA GLU A 117 -7.93 -8.07 0.34
C GLU A 117 -6.82 -7.62 1.29
N ARG A 118 -6.05 -6.60 0.90
CA ARG A 118 -4.95 -6.06 1.69
C ARG A 118 -5.42 -5.44 3.00
N ILE A 119 -6.49 -4.64 2.97
CA ILE A 119 -7.11 -4.07 4.17
C ILE A 119 -7.61 -5.19 5.10
N THR A 120 -8.24 -6.21 4.54
CA THR A 120 -8.70 -7.39 5.30
C THR A 120 -7.53 -8.11 5.97
N TYR A 121 -6.47 -8.39 5.22
CA TYR A 121 -5.25 -9.02 5.72
C TYR A 121 -4.60 -8.18 6.83
N LEU A 122 -4.37 -6.89 6.60
CA LEU A 122 -3.77 -5.99 7.58
C LEU A 122 -4.62 -5.91 8.85
N ASN A 123 -5.94 -5.82 8.73
CA ASN A 123 -6.83 -5.82 9.87
C ASN A 123 -6.68 -7.10 10.71
N THR A 124 -6.56 -8.27 10.08
CA THR A 124 -6.32 -9.52 10.81
C THR A 124 -4.95 -9.52 11.49
N GLN A 125 -3.88 -9.21 10.77
CA GLN A 125 -2.51 -9.29 11.32
C GLN A 125 -2.29 -8.27 12.46
N ILE A 126 -2.70 -7.03 12.26
CA ILE A 126 -2.51 -5.95 13.24
C ILE A 126 -3.31 -6.20 14.52
N ASN A 127 -4.50 -6.81 14.42
CA ASN A 127 -5.28 -7.14 15.62
C ASN A 127 -4.75 -8.36 16.37
N ASN A 128 -3.87 -9.16 15.75
CA ASN A 128 -3.18 -10.31 16.36
C ASN A 128 -1.80 -9.97 16.96
N PHE A 129 -1.40 -8.69 16.94
CA PHE A 129 -0.21 -8.24 17.67
C PHE A 129 -0.33 -8.47 19.18
#